data_AF-A0A0G0JEN0-F1
#
_entry.id   AF-A0A0G0JEN0-F1
#
_cell.length_a   1.000
_cell.length_b   1.000
_cell.length_c   1.000
_cell.angle_alpha   90.00
_cell.angle_beta   90.00
_cell.angle_gamma   90.00
#
_symmetry.space_group_name_H-M   'P 1'
#
loop_
_entity.id
_entity.type
_entity.pdbx_description
1 polymer ?
#
loop_
_entity_poly.entity_id
_entity_poly.type
_entity_poly.pdbx_seq_one_letter_code
_entity_poly.pdbx_strand_id
1 'polypeptide(L)'
;MTDVILVDKNDHEIGVEEKIKAHELGKLHRAFSIFVFNSKKELMLQQRAKSKYHSGGLWSNTVCSHPRSGEDIKITVHKRLQE
;
A
#
# COMPACT_ATOMS: atom_id res chain seq x y z
N MET A 1 9.82 4.02 1.47
CA MET A 1 9.45 3.65 0.08
C MET A 1 9.33 4.95 -0.67
N THR A 2 10.39 5.25 -1.41
CA THR A 2 10.46 6.36 -2.34
C THR A 2 9.74 6.01 -3.63
N ASP A 3 9.77 4.74 -4.04
CA ASP A 3 9.26 4.31 -5.35
C ASP A 3 8.13 3.28 -5.25
N VAL A 4 7.34 3.20 -6.32
CA VAL A 4 6.27 2.21 -6.55
C VAL A 4 6.54 1.44 -7.85
N ILE A 5 6.05 0.21 -7.92
CA ILE A 5 6.13 -0.63 -9.12
C ILE A 5 4.99 -0.24 -10.07
N LEU A 6 5.32 0.27 -11.26
CA LEU A 6 4.34 0.54 -12.31
C LEU A 6 3.94 -0.78 -12.97
N VAL A 7 2.65 -0.90 -13.29
CA VAL A 7 2.11 -2.12 -13.91
C VAL A 7 1.18 -1.82 -15.07
N ASP A 8 1.05 -2.79 -15.97
CA ASP A 8 -0.02 -2.80 -16.96
C ASP A 8 -1.36 -3.27 -16.33
N LYS A 9 -2.41 -3.32 -17.14
CA LYS A 9 -3.75 -3.75 -16.71
C LYS A 9 -3.85 -5.22 -16.27
N ASN A 10 -2.83 -6.03 -16.59
CA ASN A 10 -2.76 -7.45 -16.24
C ASN A 10 -1.80 -7.69 -15.06
N ASP A 11 -1.39 -6.62 -14.35
CA ASP A 11 -0.41 -6.66 -13.27
C ASP A 11 0.99 -7.14 -13.71
N HIS A 12 1.38 -6.96 -14.98
CA HIS A 12 2.78 -7.13 -15.36
C HIS A 12 3.58 -5.87 -15.03
N GLU A 13 4.76 -6.05 -14.44
CA GLU A 13 5.67 -4.95 -14.12
C GLU A 13 6.22 -4.31 -15.42
N ILE A 14 6.07 -2.98 -15.52
CA ILE A 14 6.55 -2.19 -16.67
C ILE A 14 7.58 -1.14 -16.29
N GLY A 15 7.91 -1.02 -15.00
CA GLY A 15 8.94 -0.12 -14.49
C GLY A 15 8.70 0.32 -13.04
N VAL A 16 9.40 1.36 -12.64
CA VAL A 16 9.29 1.98 -11.32
C VAL A 16 9.16 3.51 -11.46
N GLU A 17 8.50 4.16 -10.51
CA GLU A 17 8.36 5.62 -10.44
C GLU A 17 8.33 6.07 -8.99
N GLU A 18 8.79 7.30 -8.74
CA GLU A 18 8.66 7.91 -7.43
C GLU A 18 7.18 7.97 -7.01
N LYS A 19 6.91 7.63 -5.76
CA LYS A 19 5.57 7.40 -5.23
C LYS A 19 4.67 8.63 -5.39
N ILE A 20 5.11 9.80 -4.94
CA ILE A 20 4.30 11.03 -4.98
C ILE A 20 3.97 11.34 -6.44
N LYS A 21 4.95 11.33 -7.33
CA LYS A 21 4.79 11.54 -8.76
C LYS A 21 3.84 10.53 -9.42
N ALA A 22 3.90 9.25 -9.05
CA ALA A 22 2.97 8.23 -9.54
C ALA A 22 1.52 8.52 -9.11
N HIS A 23 1.30 9.02 -7.88
CA HIS A 23 -0.02 9.38 -7.39
C HIS A 23 -0.53 10.68 -8.02
N GLU A 24 0.32 11.69 -8.20
CA GLU A 24 -0.05 12.97 -8.83
C GLU A 24 -0.42 12.80 -10.31
N LEU A 25 0.33 11.96 -11.04
CA LEU A 25 0.08 11.68 -12.45
C LEU A 25 -0.96 10.57 -12.69
N GLY A 26 -1.48 9.94 -11.63
CA GLY A 26 -2.46 8.85 -11.73
C GLY A 26 -1.93 7.62 -12.47
N LYS A 27 -0.63 7.33 -12.39
CA LYS A 27 -0.03 6.16 -13.06
C LYS A 27 -0.47 4.88 -12.37
N LEU A 28 -0.83 3.86 -13.15
CA LEU A 28 -1.17 2.54 -12.61
C LEU A 28 0.05 1.90 -11.94
N HIS A 29 -0.10 1.51 -10.68
CA HIS A 29 0.97 0.94 -9.88
C HIS A 29 0.46 -0.14 -8.93
N ARG A 30 1.31 -1.13 -8.63
CA ARG A 30 0.97 -2.24 -7.76
C ARG A 30 0.83 -1.76 -6.31
N ALA A 31 -0.19 -2.25 -5.63
CA ALA A 31 -0.46 -1.98 -4.23
C ALA A 31 -0.94 -3.26 -3.54
N PHE A 32 -1.01 -3.24 -2.21
CA PHE A 32 -1.67 -4.30 -1.45
C PHE A 32 -2.50 -3.73 -0.31
N SER A 33 -3.47 -4.54 0.14
CA SER A 33 -4.38 -4.23 1.23
C SER A 33 -4.53 -5.43 2.16
N ILE A 34 -4.28 -5.22 3.45
CA ILE A 34 -4.35 -6.26 4.49
C ILE A 34 -5.63 -6.05 5.30
N PHE A 35 -6.32 -7.14 5.61
CA PHE A 35 -7.48 -7.19 6.48
C PHE A 35 -7.19 -8.16 7.63
N VAL A 36 -7.10 -7.63 8.85
CA VAL A 36 -6.89 -8.44 10.06
C VAL A 36 -8.20 -8.53 10.82
N PHE A 37 -8.61 -9.77 11.11
CA PHE A 37 -9.78 -10.07 11.91
C PHE A 37 -9.35 -10.65 13.25
N ASN A 38 -10.00 -10.23 14.34
CA ASN A 38 -9.82 -10.89 15.63
C ASN A 38 -10.60 -12.22 15.68
N SER A 39 -10.50 -12.96 16.79
CA SER A 39 -11.20 -14.24 16.98
C SER A 39 -12.73 -14.14 16.94
N LYS A 40 -13.29 -12.93 17.09
CA LYS A 40 -14.72 -12.62 16.98
C LYS A 40 -15.15 -12.22 15.56
N LYS A 41 -14.25 -12.29 14.57
CA LYS A 41 -14.47 -11.84 13.19
C LYS A 41 -14.71 -10.32 13.05
N GLU A 42 -14.24 -9.53 13.99
CA GLU A 42 -14.28 -8.06 13.89
C GLU A 42 -13.04 -7.58 13.13
N LEU A 43 -13.23 -6.63 12.21
CA LEU A 43 -12.16 -6.07 11.38
C LEU A 43 -11.40 -4.98 12.14
N MET A 44 -10.07 -5.08 12.17
CA MET A 44 -9.22 -3.98 12.62
C MET A 44 -9.17 -2.87 11.55
N LEU A 45 -9.68 -1.69 11.91
CA LEU A 45 -9.58 -0.48 11.09
C LEU A 45 -8.41 0.39 11.57
N GLN A 46 -7.82 1.15 10.65
CA GLN A 46 -6.90 2.24 11.02
C GLN A 46 -7.53 3.60 10.74
N GLN A 47 -7.27 4.55 11.62
CA GLN A 47 -7.39 5.97 11.29
C GLN A 47 -6.01 6.47 10.88
N ARG A 48 -5.92 6.99 9.66
CA ARG A 48 -4.64 7.46 9.12
C ARG A 48 -4.17 8.70 9.86
N ALA A 49 -2.87 8.77 10.16
CA ALA A 49 -2.28 9.98 10.76
C ALA A 49 -2.60 11.23 9.92
N LYS A 50 -2.90 12.34 10.58
CA LYS A 50 -3.28 13.61 9.92
C LYS A 50 -2.20 14.15 8.98
N SER A 51 -0.94 13.84 9.28
CA SER A 51 0.23 14.27 8.49
C SER A 51 0.44 13.50 7.19
N LYS A 52 -0.37 12.48 6.89
CA LYS A 52 -0.25 11.74 5.61
C LYS A 52 -0.68 12.65 4.47
N TYR A 53 0.22 12.85 3.49
CA TYR A 53 -0.05 13.69 2.31
C TYR A 53 -1.33 13.28 1.55
N HIS A 54 -1.56 11.96 1.43
CA HIS A 54 -2.77 11.42 0.82
C HIS A 54 -3.67 10.80 1.88
N SER A 55 -4.94 11.23 1.90
CA SER A 55 -6.01 10.69 2.77
C SER A 55 -5.69 10.77 4.26
N GLY A 56 -5.02 11.83 4.73
CA GLY A 56 -4.77 12.03 6.17
C GLY A 56 -6.06 12.17 6.98
N GLY A 57 -6.12 11.55 8.16
CA GLY A 57 -7.29 11.59 9.06
C GLY A 57 -8.46 10.68 8.67
N LEU A 58 -8.45 10.10 7.47
CA LEU A 58 -9.50 9.20 7.01
C LEU A 58 -9.35 7.80 7.63
N TRP A 59 -10.49 7.13 7.80
CA TRP A 59 -10.55 5.72 8.18
C TRP A 59 -10.34 4.82 6.97
N SER A 60 -9.68 3.68 7.17
CA SER A 60 -9.40 2.68 6.14
C SER A 60 -9.30 1.28 6.76
N ASN A 61 -9.19 0.25 5.93
CA ASN A 61 -8.88 -1.11 6.40
C ASN A 61 -7.48 -1.17 7.03
N THR A 62 -7.16 -2.32 7.63
CA THR A 62 -6.03 -2.51 8.54
C THR A 62 -4.71 -1.91 8.06
N VAL A 63 -4.23 -2.26 6.87
CA VAL A 63 -3.00 -1.70 6.28
C VAL A 63 -3.14 -1.62 4.77
N CYS A 64 -2.76 -0.47 4.19
CA CYS A 64 -2.60 -0.29 2.75
C CYS A 64 -1.20 0.23 2.46
N SER A 65 -0.51 -0.40 1.52
CA SER A 65 0.84 0.00 1.11
C SER A 65 1.16 -0.46 -0.31
N HIS A 66 2.43 -0.32 -0.68
CA HIS A 66 2.96 -0.78 -1.96
C HIS A 66 4.02 -1.86 -1.71
N PRO A 67 4.18 -2.85 -2.60
CA PRO A 67 5.36 -3.72 -2.59
C PRO A 67 6.62 -2.90 -2.92
N ARG A 68 7.79 -3.37 -2.47
CA ARG A 68 9.09 -2.86 -2.95
C ARG A 68 9.51 -3.68 -4.17
N SER A 69 10.06 -3.03 -5.19
CA SER A 69 10.68 -3.75 -6.31
C SER A 69 11.79 -4.67 -5.78
N GLY A 70 11.84 -5.91 -6.27
CA GLY A 70 12.81 -6.92 -5.86
C GLY A 70 12.58 -7.57 -4.48
N GLU A 71 11.58 -7.15 -3.69
CA GLU A 71 11.20 -7.85 -2.44
C GLU A 71 10.04 -8.83 -2.68
N ASP A 72 10.08 -9.99 -2.01
CA ASP A 72 8.92 -10.89 -1.93
C ASP A 72 7.76 -10.18 -1.22
N ILE A 73 6.58 -10.21 -1.84
CA ILE A 73 5.37 -9.57 -1.33
C ILE A 73 5.03 -10.02 0.09
N LYS A 74 5.24 -11.31 0.43
CA LYS A 74 4.98 -11.83 1.79
C LYS A 74 5.86 -11.14 2.82
N ILE A 75 7.13 -10.93 2.49
CA ILE A 75 8.07 -10.23 3.35
C ILE A 75 7.64 -8.77 3.52
N THR A 76 7.29 -8.08 2.44
CA THR A 76 6.87 -6.67 2.52
C THR A 76 5.58 -6.50 3.31
N VAL A 77 4.61 -7.41 3.15
CA VAL A 77 3.32 -7.41 3.88
C VAL A 77 3.55 -7.54 5.39
N HIS A 78 4.40 -8.47 5.83
CA HIS A 78 4.69 -8.65 7.25
C HIS A 78 5.42 -7.45 7.86
N LYS A 79 6.41 -6.87 7.15
CA LYS A 79 7.09 -5.64 7.60
C LYS A 79 6.11 -4.49 7.79
N ARG A 80 5.22 -4.29 6.81
CA ARG A 80 4.22 -3.20 6.83
C ARG A 80 3.13 -3.35 7.87
N LEU A 81 2.93 -4.55 8.40
CA LEU A 81 2.00 -4.79 9.50
C LEU A 81 2.60 -4.41 10.87
N GLN A 82 3.93 -4.39 10.98
CA GLN A 82 4.65 -4.08 12.22
C GLN A 82 5.03 -2.59 12.37
N GLU A 83 5.18 -1.88 11.25
CA GLU A 83 5.46 -0.43 11.16
C GLU A 83 4.22 0.42 11.43
#